data_AF-A0AAW5KCQ7-F1
#
_entry.id   AF-A0AAW5KCQ7-F1
#
_cell.length_a   1.000
_cell.length_b   1.000
_cell.length_c   1.000
_cell.angle_alpha   90.00
_cell.angle_beta   90.00
_cell.angle_gamma   90.00
#
_symmetry.space_group_name_H-M   'P 1'
#
loop_
_entity.id
_entity.type
_entity.pdbx_description
1 polymer ?
#
loop_
_entity_poly.entity_id
_entity_poly.type
_entity_poly.pdbx_seq_one_letter_code
_entity_poly.pdbx_strand_id
1 'polypeptide(L)' 'MGGADPPDLPQPFTAKEYAKAARQRLEMARRALNVLASLGLVERASKAGRAYLYQLPAEVENG' A
#
# COMPACT_ATOMS: atom_id res chain seq x y z
N MET A 1 -10.54 -1.08 21.19
CA MET A 1 -9.13 -1.14 20.74
C MET A 1 -9.10 -2.10 19.56
N GLY A 2 -9.23 -1.60 18.33
CA GLY A 2 -9.28 -2.42 17.11
C GLY A 2 -7.96 -2.33 16.36
N GLY A 3 -7.29 -3.45 16.19
CA GLY A 3 -6.16 -3.60 15.27
C GLY A 3 -6.65 -3.31 13.85
N ALA A 4 -5.83 -2.61 13.07
CA ALA A 4 -6.09 -2.46 11.65
C ALA A 4 -5.61 -3.75 10.99
N ASP A 5 -6.52 -4.71 10.84
CA ASP A 5 -6.28 -5.84 9.97
C ASP A 5 -6.07 -5.30 8.52
N PRO A 6 -5.22 -5.94 7.70
CA PRO A 6 -5.02 -5.58 6.29
C PRO A 6 -6.25 -5.57 5.36
N PRO A 7 -7.38 -6.28 5.59
CA PRO A 7 -8.44 -6.42 4.59
C PRO A 7 -9.31 -5.18 4.38
N ASP A 8 -9.19 -4.14 5.21
CA ASP A 8 -9.91 -2.87 5.05
C ASP A 8 -9.13 -1.83 4.21
N LEU A 9 -7.96 -2.17 3.68
CA LEU A 9 -7.22 -1.26 2.81
C LEU A 9 -7.88 -1.27 1.41
N PRO A 10 -8.53 -0.17 0.97
CA PRO A 10 -9.18 -0.14 -0.33
C PRO A 10 -8.12 -0.31 -1.42
N GLN A 11 -8.31 -1.28 -2.32
CA GLN A 11 -7.45 -1.43 -3.48
C GLN A 11 -8.10 -0.77 -4.70
N PRO A 12 -7.39 0.08 -5.45
CA PRO A 12 -6.03 0.57 -5.20
C PRO A 12 -5.98 1.64 -4.10
N PHE A 13 -4.90 1.65 -3.30
CA PHE A 13 -4.70 2.58 -2.18
C PHE A 13 -3.64 3.63 -2.48
N THR A 14 -3.75 4.77 -1.81
CA THR A 14 -2.67 5.77 -1.79
C THR A 14 -1.70 5.54 -0.62
N ALA A 15 -0.50 6.13 -0.70
CA ALA A 15 0.45 6.13 0.42
C ALA A 15 -0.13 6.74 1.72
N LYS A 16 -1.14 7.62 1.61
CA LYS A 16 -1.84 8.20 2.77
C LYS A 16 -2.74 7.18 3.44
N GLU A 17 -3.43 6.36 2.66
CA GLU A 17 -4.30 5.31 3.19
C GLU A 17 -3.49 4.19 3.82
N TYR A 18 -2.41 3.78 3.17
CA TYR A 18 -1.44 2.85 3.77
C TYR A 18 -0.88 3.40 5.09
N ALA A 19 -0.50 4.68 5.14
CA ALA A 19 -0.03 5.32 6.38
C ALA A 19 -1.09 5.30 7.50
N LYS A 20 -2.37 5.53 7.15
CA LYS A 20 -3.50 5.51 8.09
C LYS A 20 -3.76 4.10 8.61
N ALA A 21 -3.76 3.10 7.73
CA ALA A 21 -3.94 1.70 8.09
C ALA A 21 -2.78 1.18 8.95
N ALA A 22 -1.55 1.41 8.53
CA ALA A 22 -0.34 1.03 9.26
C ALA A 22 -0.07 1.88 10.52
N ARG A 23 -0.85 2.95 10.74
CA ARG A 23 -0.64 3.96 11.80
C ARG A 23 0.79 4.52 11.80
N GLN A 24 1.37 4.70 10.61
CA GLN A 24 2.72 5.21 10.42
C GLN A 24 2.70 6.63 9.84
N ARG A 25 3.84 7.33 9.95
CA ARG A 25 4.04 8.61 9.25
C ARG A 25 4.03 8.41 7.74
N LEU A 26 3.48 9.38 7.00
CA LEU A 26 3.41 9.36 5.54
C LEU A 26 4.79 9.16 4.88
N GLU A 27 5.85 9.73 5.44
CA GLU A 27 7.21 9.52 4.95
C GLU A 27 7.69 8.07 5.11
N MET A 28 7.38 7.44 6.24
CA MET A 28 7.69 6.02 6.46
C MET A 28 6.87 5.13 5.54
N ALA A 29 5.57 5.42 5.40
CA ALA A 29 4.70 4.74 4.45
C ALA A 29 5.23 4.82 3.00
N ARG A 30 5.70 5.99 2.56
CA ARG A 30 6.30 6.14 1.22
C ARG A 30 7.58 5.32 1.06
N ARG A 31 8.44 5.30 2.07
CA ARG A 31 9.68 4.48 2.06
C ARG A 31 9.32 3.00 2.02
N ALA A 32 8.41 2.55 2.87
CA ALA A 32 7.91 1.18 2.90
C ALA A 32 7.32 0.79 1.54
N LEU A 33 6.45 1.60 0.94
CA LEU A 33 5.88 1.33 -0.39
C LEU A 33 6.91 1.32 -1.50
N ASN A 34 7.96 2.13 -1.44
CA ASN A 34 9.07 2.03 -2.39
C ASN A 34 9.83 0.70 -2.25
N VAL A 35 10.09 0.25 -1.02
CA VAL A 35 10.74 -1.04 -0.78
C VAL A 35 9.84 -2.19 -1.24
N LEU A 36 8.57 -2.18 -0.84
CA LEU A 36 7.58 -3.18 -1.25
C LEU A 36 7.43 -3.22 -2.78
N ALA A 37 7.44 -2.06 -3.45
CA ALA A 37 7.39 -1.99 -4.91
C ALA A 37 8.67 -2.57 -5.53
N SER A 38 9.83 -2.29 -4.94
CA SER A 38 11.11 -2.87 -5.38
C SER A 38 11.17 -4.38 -5.18
N LEU A 39 10.44 -4.91 -4.19
CA LEU A 39 10.32 -6.34 -3.93
C LEU A 39 9.22 -7.01 -4.78
N GLY A 40 8.46 -6.24 -5.57
CA GLY A 40 7.32 -6.76 -6.34
C GLY A 40 6.10 -7.11 -5.48
N LEU A 41 6.06 -6.69 -4.22
CA LEU A 41 4.95 -6.94 -3.29
C LEU A 41 3.82 -5.92 -3.40
N VAL A 42 4.05 -4.81 -4.11
CA VAL A 42 3.01 -3.84 -4.51
C VAL A 42 3.33 -3.32 -5.90
N GLU A 43 2.30 -3.03 -6.68
CA GLU A 43 2.45 -2.44 -8.01
C GLU A 43 1.93 -1.00 -8.03
N ARG A 44 2.60 -0.14 -8.79
CA ARG A 44 2.12 1.23 -9.04
C ARG A 44 1.07 1.19 -10.15
N ALA A 45 -0.19 1.03 -9.77
CA ALA A 45 -1.31 0.88 -10.69
C ALA A 45 -1.52 2.10 -11.60
N SER A 46 -1.54 3.31 -11.01
CA SER A 46 -1.85 4.55 -11.74
C SER A 46 -1.63 5.81 -10.89
N LYS A 47 -1.95 6.99 -11.43
CA LYS A 47 -2.00 8.25 -10.66
C LYS A 47 -3.46 8.69 -10.48
N ALA A 48 -3.91 8.82 -9.23
CA ALA A 48 -5.15 9.52 -8.90
C ALA A 48 -4.83 11.02 -8.71
N GLY A 49 -4.96 11.79 -9.78
CA GLY A 49 -4.59 13.21 -9.79
C GLY A 49 -3.10 13.44 -9.50
N ARG A 50 -2.78 13.93 -8.30
CA ARG A 50 -1.40 14.17 -7.81
C ARG A 50 -0.79 13.02 -7.01
N ALA A 51 -1.54 11.96 -6.72
CA ALA A 51 -1.09 10.86 -5.88
C ALA A 51 -0.85 9.59 -6.71
N TYR A 52 0.21 8.84 -6.38
CA TYR A 52 0.40 7.49 -6.89
C TYR A 52 -0.54 6.53 -6.17
N LEU A 53 -1.24 5.72 -6.96
CA LEU A 53 -2.01 4.58 -6.53
C LEU A 53 -1.14 3.33 -6.54
N TYR A 54 -1.23 2.58 -5.46
CA TYR A 54 -0.60 1.29 -5.27
C TYR A 54 -1.68 0.22 -5.17
N GLN A 55 -1.39 -0.96 -5.70
CA GLN A 55 -2.24 -2.14 -5.55
C GLN A 55 -1.37 -3.29 -5.05
N LEU A 56 -1.96 -4.22 -4.31
CA LEU A 56 -1.29 -5.48 -4.05
C LEU A 56 -1.28 -6.27 -5.37
N PRO A 57 -0.20 -6.99 -5.70
CA PRO A 57 -0.23 -7.94 -6.79
C PRO A 57 -1.38 -8.92 -6.51
N ALA A 58 -2.21 -9.19 -7.52
CA ALA A 58 -3.19 -10.26 -7.43
C ALA A 58 -2.44 -11.52 -7.01
N GLU A 59 -2.86 -12.14 -5.91
CA GLU A 59 -2.19 -13.23 -5.20
C GLU A 59 -1.12 -13.96 -6.01
N VAL A 60 0.14 -13.86 -5.59
CA VAL A 60 1.07 -14.94 -5.88
C VAL A 60 0.62 -16.13 -5.05
N GLU A 61 -0.05 -17.08 -5.71
CA GLU A 61 -0.17 -18.46 -5.22
C GLU A 61 1.19 -18.85 -4.64
N ASN A 62 1.25 -18.97 -3.31
CA ASN A 62 2.38 -19.60 -2.66
C ASN A 62 2.23 -21.10 -2.94
N GLY A 63 2.79 -21.54 -4.06
CA GLY A 63 3.03 -22.95 -4.34
C GLY A 63 4.09 -23.54 -3.41
#